data_AF-A0A3D0HMR9-F1
#
_entry.id   AF-A0A3D0HMR9-F1
#
_cell.length_a   1.000
_cell.length_b   1.000
_cell.length_c   1.000
_cell.angle_alpha   90.00
_cell.angle_beta   90.00
_cell.angle_gamma   90.00
#
_symmetry.space_group_name_H-M   'P 1'
#
loop_
_entity.id
_entity.type
_entity.pdbx_description
1 polymer ?
#
loop_
_entity_poly.entity_id
_entity_poly.type
_entity_poly.pdbx_seq_one_letter_code
_entity_poly.pdbx_strand_id
1 'polypeptide(L)'
;MQFHKEICVYLSILKFRHHMEYFHYDFCMPSFSDTSFEVTGGYDLALALKNQKEGKETIANDYYYRGKERFFVITGPNQGGKTTFARAAGQLVYFSLMGFPVPAKHAELPLFDGLLTHFSVEESMQSGRGKLKEELVRLSGMMHAEKRNVFVIINELFTSAATYDAYHMGRRVIDHFLARDCYGIYVTHIEELAEENEQVVSQAASLIEGNVKVRTFKIRRKKAEGKGYVEPIVEKYGLTYAEIKRRIHHV
;
A
#
# COMPACT_ATOMS: atom_id res chain seq x y z
N MET A 1 26.28 29.69 -2.80
CA MET A 1 26.05 28.58 -3.76
C MET A 1 24.98 27.58 -3.29
N GLN A 2 24.82 27.34 -1.99
CA GLN A 2 23.80 26.44 -1.42
C GLN A 2 22.36 26.97 -1.53
N PHE A 3 22.12 28.22 -1.12
CA PHE A 3 20.80 28.87 -1.19
C PHE A 3 20.17 28.88 -2.60
N HIS A 4 20.98 29.11 -3.64
CA HIS A 4 20.51 29.05 -5.02
C HIS A 4 19.97 27.66 -5.38
N LYS A 5 20.65 26.58 -4.97
CA LYS A 5 20.19 25.21 -5.23
C LYS A 5 18.90 24.91 -4.47
N GLU A 6 18.79 25.35 -3.23
CA GLU A 6 17.59 25.19 -2.40
C GLU A 6 16.39 25.90 -3.04
N ILE A 7 16.54 27.17 -3.45
CA ILE A 7 15.49 27.90 -4.19
C ILE A 7 15.06 27.15 -5.45
N CYS A 8 16.02 26.62 -6.23
CA CYS A 8 15.68 25.87 -7.44
C CYS A 8 14.80 24.64 -7.14
N VAL A 9 15.02 23.96 -6.01
CA VAL A 9 14.20 22.82 -5.59
C VAL A 9 12.78 23.29 -5.27
N TYR A 10 12.63 24.32 -4.42
CA TYR A 10 11.30 24.85 -4.07
C TYR A 10 10.53 25.37 -5.30
N LEU A 11 11.19 26.12 -6.18
CA LEU A 11 10.57 26.59 -7.42
C LEU A 11 10.17 25.43 -8.35
N SER A 12 10.97 24.36 -8.40
CA SER A 12 10.65 23.18 -9.21
C SER A 12 9.43 22.44 -8.66
N ILE A 13 9.33 22.29 -7.33
CA ILE A 13 8.16 21.70 -6.68
C ILE A 13 6.92 22.55 -6.89
N LEU A 14 7.02 23.89 -6.79
CA LEU A 14 5.89 24.78 -7.06
C LEU A 14 5.42 24.72 -8.52
N LYS A 15 6.36 24.68 -9.48
CA LYS A 15 6.04 24.49 -10.91
C LYS A 15 5.38 23.13 -11.16
N PHE A 16 5.91 22.07 -10.55
CA PHE A 16 5.36 20.74 -10.66
C PHE A 16 3.94 20.66 -10.09
N ARG A 17 3.72 21.22 -8.90
CA ARG A 17 2.39 21.35 -8.28
C ARG A 17 1.42 22.08 -9.21
N HIS A 18 1.80 23.25 -9.72
CA HIS A 18 0.92 24.04 -10.60
C HIS A 18 0.55 23.27 -11.88
N HIS A 19 1.50 22.52 -12.45
CA HIS A 19 1.22 21.64 -13.58
C HIS A 19 0.20 20.56 -13.21
N MET A 20 0.34 19.91 -12.06
CA MET A 20 -0.59 18.87 -11.62
C MET A 20 -2.00 19.45 -11.33
N GLU A 21 -2.09 20.61 -10.69
CA GLU A 21 -3.35 21.30 -10.39
C GLU A 21 -4.10 21.70 -11.68
N TYR A 22 -3.39 22.08 -12.75
CA TYR A 22 -4.00 22.31 -14.07
C TYR A 22 -4.72 21.07 -14.60
N PHE A 23 -4.26 19.86 -14.25
CA PHE A 23 -4.92 18.59 -14.57
C PHE A 23 -5.83 18.08 -13.46
N HIS A 24 -6.30 18.96 -12.57
CA HIS A 24 -7.21 18.67 -11.47
C HIS A 24 -6.66 17.66 -10.44
N TYR A 25 -5.35 17.63 -10.25
CA TYR A 25 -4.70 16.87 -9.19
C TYR A 25 -4.32 17.80 -8.02
N ASP A 26 -5.01 17.63 -6.89
CA ASP A 26 -4.87 18.48 -5.71
C ASP A 26 -3.54 18.29 -4.96
N PHE A 27 -2.96 19.39 -4.49
CA PHE A 27 -1.90 19.36 -3.49
C PHE A 27 -2.29 20.20 -2.27
N CYS A 28 -1.96 19.71 -1.08
CA CYS A 28 -2.12 20.46 0.16
C CYS A 28 -0.81 20.52 0.95
N MET A 29 -0.66 21.56 1.78
CA MET A 29 0.38 21.52 2.81
C MET A 29 -0.12 20.60 3.93
N PRO A 30 0.67 19.60 4.36
CA PRO A 30 0.25 18.74 5.45
C PRO A 30 0.25 19.51 6.77
N SER A 31 -0.73 19.23 7.63
CA SER A 31 -0.71 19.58 9.05
C SER A 31 -0.13 18.41 9.86
N PHE A 32 0.49 18.74 11.00
CA PHE A 32 1.09 17.72 11.87
C PHE A 32 0.35 17.62 13.20
N SER A 33 0.07 16.38 13.62
CA SER A 33 -0.59 16.06 14.88
C SER A 33 -0.12 14.71 15.43
N ASP A 34 0.15 14.64 16.72
CA ASP A 34 0.56 13.41 17.39
C ASP A 34 -0.60 12.41 17.59
N THR A 35 -1.84 12.88 17.41
CA THR A 35 -3.06 12.15 17.77
C THR A 35 -3.89 11.69 16.57
N SER A 36 -3.55 12.14 15.37
CA SER A 36 -4.36 11.94 14.17
C SER A 36 -3.51 11.64 12.95
N PHE A 37 -4.04 10.75 12.14
CA PHE A 37 -3.61 10.51 10.78
C PHE A 37 -4.87 10.46 9.93
N GLU A 38 -5.06 11.42 9.04
CA GLU A 38 -6.18 11.52 8.13
C GLU A 38 -5.74 12.11 6.78
N VAL A 39 -6.09 11.41 5.71
CA VAL A 39 -5.86 11.86 4.33
C VAL A 39 -7.18 11.79 3.56
N THR A 40 -7.51 12.87 2.87
CA THR A 40 -8.63 12.94 1.95
C THR A 40 -8.12 13.18 0.53
N GLY A 41 -8.61 12.39 -0.42
CA GLY A 41 -8.23 12.51 -1.82
C GLY A 41 -6.75 12.24 -2.10
N GLY A 42 -6.10 11.35 -1.35
CA GLY A 42 -4.71 10.97 -1.61
C GLY A 42 -4.58 10.11 -2.87
N TYR A 43 -3.62 10.41 -3.74
CA TYR A 43 -3.44 9.69 -5.01
C TYR A 43 -1.97 9.39 -5.31
N ASP A 44 -1.77 8.46 -6.24
CA ASP A 44 -0.44 8.05 -6.68
C ASP A 44 0.10 8.99 -7.77
N LEU A 45 1.20 9.69 -7.49
CA LEU A 45 1.77 10.70 -8.38
C LEU A 45 2.24 10.13 -9.72
N ALA A 46 2.86 8.95 -9.72
CA ALA A 46 3.38 8.38 -10.96
C ALA A 46 2.24 7.87 -11.84
N LEU A 47 1.19 7.33 -11.24
CA LEU A 47 -0.02 6.94 -11.95
C LEU A 47 -0.75 8.17 -12.49
N ALA A 48 -0.86 9.26 -11.71
CA ALA A 48 -1.44 10.52 -12.14
C ALA A 48 -0.73 11.09 -13.39
N LEU A 49 0.61 11.15 -13.37
CA LEU A 49 1.41 11.59 -14.52
C LEU A 49 1.25 10.71 -15.76
N LYS A 50 1.12 9.38 -15.56
CA LYS A 50 0.86 8.45 -16.67
C LYS A 50 -0.54 8.67 -17.23
N ASN A 51 -1.55 8.66 -16.37
CA ASN A 51 -2.96 8.76 -16.74
C ASN A 51 -3.27 10.10 -17.40
N GLN A 52 -2.65 11.19 -16.94
CA GLN A 52 -2.72 12.51 -17.57
C GLN A 52 -2.35 12.44 -19.06
N LYS A 53 -1.24 11.77 -19.41
CA LYS A 53 -0.80 11.62 -20.81
C LYS A 53 -1.75 10.76 -21.64
N GLU A 54 -2.44 9.84 -21.00
CA GLU A 54 -3.39 8.91 -21.62
C GLU A 54 -4.85 9.41 -21.60
N GLY A 55 -5.11 10.61 -21.05
CA GLY A 55 -6.47 11.14 -20.88
C GLY A 55 -7.34 10.33 -19.92
N LYS A 56 -6.72 9.62 -18.96
CA LYS A 56 -7.37 8.79 -17.94
C LYS A 56 -7.42 9.50 -16.60
N GLU A 57 -8.39 9.11 -15.78
CA GLU A 57 -8.52 9.58 -14.40
C GLU A 57 -7.75 8.65 -13.44
N THR A 58 -7.12 9.24 -12.42
CA THR A 58 -6.51 8.49 -11.31
C THR A 58 -7.42 8.53 -10.09
N ILE A 59 -7.78 7.35 -9.60
CA ILE A 59 -8.67 7.24 -8.45
C ILE A 59 -7.91 7.57 -7.16
N ALA A 60 -8.31 8.67 -6.52
CA ALA A 60 -7.86 9.07 -5.19
C ALA A 60 -8.55 8.25 -4.08
N ASN A 61 -7.92 8.12 -2.92
CA ASN A 61 -8.42 7.37 -1.78
C ASN A 61 -8.37 8.21 -0.49
N ASP A 62 -9.39 8.02 0.34
CA ASP A 62 -9.46 8.59 1.69
C ASP A 62 -9.07 7.50 2.68
N TYR A 63 -8.24 7.84 3.66
CA TYR A 63 -7.78 6.88 4.66
C TYR A 63 -7.34 7.60 5.93
N TYR A 64 -7.59 6.95 7.08
CA TYR A 64 -7.31 7.52 8.38
C TYR A 64 -7.09 6.40 9.40
N TYR A 65 -6.30 6.67 10.44
CA TYR A 65 -6.16 5.82 11.62
C TYR A 65 -6.92 6.47 12.80
N ARG A 66 -7.72 5.69 13.53
CA ARG A 66 -8.49 6.15 14.70
C ARG A 66 -7.95 5.57 15.99
N GLY A 67 -7.81 6.40 17.02
CA GLY A 67 -7.46 5.95 18.36
C GLY A 67 -6.13 5.17 18.39
N LYS A 68 -6.21 3.87 18.68
CA LYS A 68 -5.04 2.98 18.78
C LYS A 68 -4.60 2.36 17.46
N GLU A 69 -5.33 2.59 16.37
CA GLU A 69 -4.99 2.06 15.06
C GLU A 69 -3.62 2.57 14.60
N ARG A 70 -2.79 1.65 14.10
CA ARG A 70 -1.44 1.94 13.62
C ARG A 70 -1.09 1.17 12.36
N PHE A 71 -1.76 0.06 12.06
CA PHE A 71 -1.49 -0.72 10.85
C PHE A 71 -2.73 -0.95 10.00
N PHE A 72 -2.63 -0.75 8.69
CA PHE A 72 -3.60 -1.26 7.73
C PHE A 72 -3.12 -2.57 7.14
N VAL A 73 -3.97 -3.58 7.12
CA VAL A 73 -3.73 -4.81 6.34
C VAL A 73 -4.69 -4.78 5.16
N ILE A 74 -4.13 -4.67 3.96
CA ILE A 74 -4.87 -4.50 2.71
C ILE A 74 -4.89 -5.81 1.94
N THR A 75 -6.08 -6.36 1.79
CA THR A 75 -6.35 -7.65 1.14
C THR A 75 -7.22 -7.48 -0.10
N GLY A 76 -7.53 -8.60 -0.76
CA GLY A 76 -8.37 -8.64 -1.95
C GLY A 76 -7.62 -8.99 -3.24
N PRO A 77 -8.34 -9.08 -4.37
CA PRO A 77 -7.81 -9.63 -5.62
C PRO A 77 -6.64 -8.83 -6.18
N ASN A 78 -5.82 -9.50 -6.99
CA ASN A 78 -4.75 -8.84 -7.73
C ASN A 78 -5.30 -7.78 -8.68
N GLN A 79 -4.48 -6.75 -8.90
CA GLN A 79 -4.80 -5.59 -9.73
C GLN A 79 -6.01 -4.74 -9.22
N GLY A 80 -6.38 -4.88 -7.95
CA GLY A 80 -7.39 -4.03 -7.28
C GLY A 80 -6.88 -2.64 -6.84
N GLY A 81 -5.62 -2.31 -7.11
CA GLY A 81 -5.01 -1.03 -6.72
C GLY A 81 -4.32 -1.01 -5.37
N LYS A 82 -4.17 -2.16 -4.67
CA LYS A 82 -3.55 -2.26 -3.34
C LYS A 82 -2.12 -1.69 -3.28
N THR A 83 -1.26 -2.14 -4.20
CA THR A 83 0.14 -1.65 -4.29
C THR A 83 0.19 -0.18 -4.69
N THR A 84 -0.73 0.27 -5.56
CA THR A 84 -0.86 1.69 -5.92
C THR A 84 -1.24 2.53 -4.71
N PHE A 85 -2.19 2.07 -3.89
CA PHE A 85 -2.57 2.74 -2.65
C PHE A 85 -1.41 2.82 -1.66
N ALA A 86 -0.71 1.70 -1.42
CA ALA A 86 0.45 1.68 -0.54
C ALA A 86 1.55 2.64 -1.03
N ARG A 87 1.80 2.67 -2.35
CA ARG A 87 2.76 3.59 -2.97
C ARG A 87 2.31 5.05 -2.86
N ALA A 88 1.03 5.36 -3.04
CA ALA A 88 0.47 6.70 -2.84
C ALA A 88 0.68 7.20 -1.41
N ALA A 89 0.37 6.37 -0.41
CA ALA A 89 0.60 6.71 1.01
C ALA A 89 2.09 6.94 1.31
N GLY A 90 2.97 6.11 0.74
CA GLY A 90 4.42 6.29 0.86
C GLY A 90 4.92 7.58 0.22
N GLN A 91 4.42 7.91 -0.98
CA GLN A 91 4.73 9.17 -1.64
C GLN A 91 4.27 10.39 -0.83
N LEU A 92 3.07 10.33 -0.25
CA LEU A 92 2.55 11.39 0.64
C LEU A 92 3.47 11.61 1.83
N VAL A 93 3.83 10.55 2.57
CA VAL A 93 4.74 10.64 3.72
C VAL A 93 6.13 11.09 3.29
N TYR A 94 6.63 10.64 2.15
CA TYR A 94 7.94 11.06 1.65
C TYR A 94 7.97 12.56 1.33
N PHE A 95 6.90 13.11 0.71
CA PHE A 95 6.79 14.54 0.45
C PHE A 95 6.67 15.36 1.74
N SER A 96 5.93 14.87 2.74
CA SER A 96 5.84 15.55 4.04
C SER A 96 7.19 15.58 4.77
N LEU A 97 7.98 14.50 4.73
CA LEU A 97 9.32 14.43 5.31
C LEU A 97 10.29 15.44 4.69
N MET A 98 10.08 15.79 3.41
CA MET A 98 10.87 16.80 2.70
C MET A 98 10.36 18.24 2.94
N GLY A 99 9.24 18.41 3.65
CA GLY A 99 8.61 19.72 3.88
C GLY A 99 7.88 20.28 2.65
N PHE A 100 7.43 19.41 1.74
CA PHE A 100 6.72 19.83 0.52
C PHE A 100 5.20 19.64 0.62
N PRO A 101 4.40 20.34 -0.21
CA PRO A 101 3.01 20.01 -0.42
C PRO A 101 2.85 18.54 -0.85
N VAL A 102 1.84 17.86 -0.34
CA VAL A 102 1.59 16.43 -0.58
C VAL A 102 0.46 16.22 -1.59
N PRO A 103 0.45 15.10 -2.36
CA PRO A 103 -0.56 14.78 -3.37
C PRO A 103 -1.89 14.30 -2.75
N ALA A 104 -2.60 15.24 -2.15
CA ALA A 104 -3.90 15.02 -1.53
C ALA A 104 -4.67 16.34 -1.46
N LYS A 105 -6.00 16.23 -1.32
CA LYS A 105 -6.86 17.39 -1.03
C LYS A 105 -6.69 17.87 0.41
N HIS A 106 -6.51 16.95 1.35
CA HIS A 106 -6.25 17.24 2.76
C HIS A 106 -5.35 16.14 3.35
N ALA A 107 -4.42 16.53 4.22
CA ALA A 107 -3.53 15.60 4.92
C ALA A 107 -3.16 16.16 6.30
N GLU A 108 -3.47 15.37 7.33
CA GLU A 108 -3.05 15.56 8.71
C GLU A 108 -2.37 14.26 9.16
N LEU A 109 -1.15 14.33 9.68
CA LEU A 109 -0.38 13.13 10.03
C LEU A 109 0.61 13.40 11.18
N PRO A 110 1.11 12.36 11.86
CA PRO A 110 2.24 12.50 12.75
C PRO A 110 3.48 12.98 12.00
N LEU A 111 4.35 13.70 12.71
CA LEU A 111 5.67 14.03 12.19
C LEU A 111 6.56 12.78 12.29
N PHE A 112 6.65 12.04 11.19
CA PHE A 112 7.45 10.82 11.13
C PHE A 112 8.96 11.10 11.10
N ASP A 113 9.75 10.19 11.67
CA ASP A 113 11.22 10.21 11.60
C ASP A 113 11.77 9.55 10.32
N GLY A 114 10.88 8.95 9.52
CA GLY A 114 11.26 8.32 8.27
C GLY A 114 10.19 7.41 7.66
N LEU A 115 10.52 6.92 6.48
CA LEU A 115 9.73 5.98 5.70
C LEU A 115 10.55 4.71 5.45
N LEU A 116 10.02 3.55 5.81
CA LEU A 116 10.61 2.24 5.52
C LEU A 116 9.73 1.50 4.51
N THR A 117 10.32 0.88 3.49
CA THR A 117 9.55 0.18 2.45
C THR A 117 10.13 -1.18 2.13
N HIS A 118 9.27 -2.19 2.08
CA HIS A 118 9.55 -3.49 1.52
C HIS A 118 8.55 -3.79 0.40
N PHE A 119 9.01 -3.82 -0.85
CA PHE A 119 8.23 -4.29 -1.98
C PHE A 119 8.81 -5.60 -2.49
N SER A 120 7.93 -6.57 -2.77
CA SER A 120 8.29 -7.78 -3.51
C SER A 120 8.98 -7.40 -4.83
N VAL A 121 10.08 -8.08 -5.13
CA VAL A 121 10.86 -7.88 -6.34
C VAL A 121 10.78 -9.17 -7.14
N GLU A 122 10.68 -9.05 -8.46
CA GLU A 122 10.81 -10.20 -9.36
C GLU A 122 12.20 -10.82 -9.19
N GLU A 123 12.29 -12.14 -9.30
CA GLU A 123 13.56 -12.84 -9.11
C GLU A 123 14.60 -12.36 -10.14
N SER A 124 15.69 -11.77 -9.65
CA SER A 124 16.87 -11.60 -10.50
C SER A 124 17.62 -12.93 -10.55
N MET A 125 17.77 -13.51 -11.74
CA MET A 125 18.57 -14.75 -11.94
C MET A 125 20.06 -14.59 -11.59
N GLN A 126 20.51 -13.40 -11.15
CA GLN A 126 21.91 -13.00 -11.05
C GLN A 126 22.52 -13.16 -9.65
N SER A 127 21.74 -13.32 -8.58
CA SER A 127 22.27 -13.19 -7.21
C SER A 127 22.66 -14.50 -6.50
N GLY A 128 22.30 -15.67 -7.05
CA GLY A 128 22.67 -16.98 -6.50
C GLY A 128 22.15 -17.27 -5.08
N ARG A 129 21.38 -16.37 -4.47
CA ARG A 129 20.73 -16.52 -3.17
C ARG A 129 19.23 -16.79 -3.39
N GLY A 130 18.63 -17.66 -2.59
CA GLY A 130 17.18 -17.91 -2.68
C GLY A 130 16.38 -16.65 -2.32
N LYS A 131 15.29 -16.39 -3.07
CA LYS A 131 14.40 -15.22 -2.92
C LYS A 131 14.04 -14.89 -1.46
N LEU A 132 13.68 -15.93 -0.68
CA LEU A 132 13.33 -15.78 0.74
C LEU A 132 14.49 -15.24 1.58
N LYS A 133 15.74 -15.65 1.29
CA LYS A 133 16.91 -15.19 2.04
C LYS A 133 17.17 -13.70 1.79
N GLU A 134 17.04 -13.24 0.55
CA GLU A 134 17.22 -11.81 0.22
C GLU A 134 16.12 -10.95 0.80
N GLU A 135 14.89 -11.45 0.76
CA GLU A 135 13.75 -10.85 1.44
C GLU A 135 14.00 -10.68 2.95
N LEU A 136 14.45 -11.74 3.62
CA LEU A 136 14.78 -11.70 5.04
C LEU A 136 15.94 -10.74 5.37
N VAL A 137 16.95 -10.62 4.50
CA VAL A 137 18.05 -9.66 4.70
C VAL A 137 17.54 -8.22 4.64
N ARG A 138 16.68 -7.89 3.66
CA ARG A 138 16.09 -6.55 3.54
C ARG A 138 15.17 -6.24 4.72
N LEU A 139 14.32 -7.19 5.09
CA LEU A 139 13.44 -7.08 6.25
C LEU A 139 14.25 -6.90 7.54
N SER A 140 15.33 -7.67 7.73
CA SER A 140 16.21 -7.54 8.89
C SER A 140 16.80 -6.13 8.98
N GLY A 141 17.19 -5.51 7.86
CA GLY A 141 17.68 -4.13 7.85
C GLY A 141 16.63 -3.11 8.32
N MET A 142 15.36 -3.32 7.96
CA MET A 142 14.25 -2.48 8.42
C MET A 142 13.95 -2.67 9.92
N MET A 143 14.05 -3.90 10.42
CA MET A 143 13.73 -4.26 11.81
C MET A 143 14.90 -4.09 12.80
N HIS A 144 16.15 -4.04 12.32
CA HIS A 144 17.32 -3.77 13.17
C HIS A 144 17.44 -2.31 13.54
N ALA A 145 16.87 -1.41 12.74
CA ALA A 145 16.90 0.00 13.06
C ALA A 145 16.03 0.23 14.31
N GLU A 146 16.59 0.80 15.38
CA GLU A 146 15.85 1.23 16.58
C GLU A 146 14.91 2.43 16.30
N LYS A 147 14.48 2.58 15.05
CA LYS A 147 13.60 3.65 14.60
C LYS A 147 12.23 3.47 15.22
N ARG A 148 11.81 4.49 15.94
CA ARG A 148 10.44 4.68 16.42
C ARG A 148 9.75 5.67 15.50
N ASN A 149 8.42 5.74 15.57
CA ASN A 149 7.66 6.80 14.90
C ASN A 149 8.00 6.94 13.39
N VAL A 150 8.12 5.80 12.70
CA VAL A 150 8.29 5.75 11.23
C VAL A 150 7.02 5.24 10.58
N PHE A 151 6.83 5.61 9.31
CA PHE A 151 5.81 5.01 8.47
C PHE A 151 6.40 3.81 7.73
N VAL A 152 5.72 2.67 7.75
CA VAL A 152 6.22 1.41 7.19
C VAL A 152 5.29 0.91 6.09
N ILE A 153 5.84 0.56 4.93
CA ILE A 153 5.10 -0.10 3.85
C ILE A 153 5.68 -1.47 3.61
N ILE A 154 4.83 -2.49 3.66
CA ILE A 154 5.17 -3.87 3.36
C ILE A 154 4.21 -4.31 2.26
N ASN A 155 4.73 -4.75 1.12
CA ASN A 155 3.94 -5.23 0.01
C ASN A 155 4.40 -6.63 -0.38
N GLU A 156 3.53 -7.61 -0.12
CA GLU A 156 3.67 -9.01 -0.51
C GLU A 156 4.96 -9.65 0.03
N LEU A 157 5.11 -9.61 1.36
CA LEU A 157 6.19 -10.28 2.08
C LEU A 157 5.81 -11.75 2.37
N PHE A 158 6.80 -12.65 2.31
CA PHE A 158 6.70 -14.10 2.54
C PHE A 158 5.87 -14.89 1.52
N THR A 159 5.75 -14.41 0.29
CA THR A 159 4.96 -15.11 -0.76
C THR A 159 5.51 -16.46 -1.18
N SER A 160 6.78 -16.75 -0.86
CA SER A 160 7.43 -18.04 -1.16
C SER A 160 7.38 -19.04 0.01
N ALA A 161 6.84 -18.65 1.16
CA ALA A 161 6.67 -19.54 2.31
C ALA A 161 5.28 -20.17 2.32
N ALA A 162 5.11 -21.26 3.08
CA ALA A 162 3.78 -21.83 3.32
C ALA A 162 2.88 -20.79 4.00
N THR A 163 1.58 -20.75 3.66
CA THR A 163 0.63 -19.74 4.16
C THR A 163 0.64 -19.62 5.69
N TYR A 164 0.71 -20.76 6.39
CA TYR A 164 0.80 -20.81 7.85
C TYR A 164 2.05 -20.09 8.39
N ASP A 165 3.22 -20.39 7.82
CA ASP A 165 4.47 -19.75 8.22
C ASP A 165 4.46 -18.25 7.87
N ALA A 166 3.97 -17.91 6.67
CA ALA A 166 3.88 -16.54 6.20
C ALA A 166 2.97 -15.68 7.09
N TYR A 167 1.86 -16.24 7.57
CA TYR A 167 0.97 -15.59 8.54
C TYR A 167 1.71 -15.30 9.86
N HIS A 168 2.32 -16.31 10.48
CA HIS A 168 3.01 -16.13 11.76
C HIS A 168 4.21 -15.18 11.67
N MET A 169 4.98 -15.26 10.59
CA MET A 169 6.09 -14.33 10.35
C MET A 169 5.57 -12.92 10.10
N GLY A 170 4.52 -12.76 9.28
CA GLY A 170 3.88 -11.47 9.03
C GLY A 170 3.36 -10.80 10.30
N ARG A 171 2.72 -11.58 11.19
CA ARG A 171 2.26 -11.09 12.51
C ARG A 171 3.41 -10.55 13.35
N ARG A 172 4.52 -11.30 13.45
CA ARG A 172 5.72 -10.85 14.17
C ARG A 172 6.31 -9.56 13.61
N VAL A 173 6.25 -9.36 12.29
CA VAL A 173 6.71 -8.12 11.66
C VAL A 173 5.80 -6.95 12.05
N ILE A 174 4.47 -7.13 12.00
CA ILE A 174 3.52 -6.11 12.45
C ILE A 174 3.75 -5.78 13.94
N ASP A 175 3.80 -6.79 14.80
CA ASP A 175 3.96 -6.61 16.25
C ASP A 175 5.27 -5.89 16.60
N HIS A 176 6.35 -6.15 15.86
CA HIS A 176 7.62 -5.45 16.02
C HIS A 176 7.49 -3.93 15.80
N PHE A 177 6.77 -3.52 14.75
CA PHE A 177 6.56 -2.11 14.43
C PHE A 177 5.52 -1.46 15.35
N LEU A 178 4.46 -2.19 15.73
CA LEU A 178 3.48 -1.73 16.70
C LEU A 178 4.12 -1.44 18.07
N ALA A 179 5.04 -2.29 18.53
CA ALA A 179 5.79 -2.08 19.78
C ALA A 179 6.72 -0.84 19.78
N ARG A 180 6.86 -0.17 18.63
CA ARG A 180 7.69 1.04 18.42
C ARG A 180 6.85 2.27 18.02
N ASP A 181 5.53 2.17 18.18
CA ASP A 181 4.56 3.21 17.81
C ASP A 181 4.61 3.62 16.33
N CYS A 182 5.06 2.71 15.46
CA CYS A 182 5.12 2.96 14.02
C CYS A 182 3.73 2.85 13.39
N TYR A 183 3.51 3.65 12.34
CA TYR A 183 2.35 3.51 11.47
C TYR A 183 2.72 2.66 10.25
N GLY A 184 1.77 1.95 9.64
CA GLY A 184 2.11 1.22 8.43
C GLY A 184 1.00 0.56 7.66
N ILE A 185 1.35 0.12 6.45
CA ILE A 185 0.49 -0.59 5.52
C ILE A 185 1.14 -1.92 5.17
N TYR A 186 0.42 -3.02 5.36
CA TYR A 186 0.76 -4.36 4.86
C TYR A 186 -0.20 -4.73 3.72
N VAL A 187 0.29 -4.82 2.49
CA VAL A 187 -0.46 -5.42 1.38
C VAL A 187 -0.15 -6.92 1.34
N THR A 188 -1.17 -7.76 1.45
CA THR A 188 -1.02 -9.23 1.50
C THR A 188 -2.23 -9.96 0.91
N HIS A 189 -2.03 -11.24 0.62
CA HIS A 189 -3.11 -12.19 0.31
C HIS A 189 -3.60 -12.97 1.53
N ILE A 190 -2.93 -12.84 2.67
CA ILE A 190 -3.24 -13.53 3.93
C ILE A 190 -4.29 -12.69 4.66
N GLU A 191 -5.55 -13.09 4.57
CA GLU A 191 -6.68 -12.35 5.14
C GLU A 191 -6.69 -12.44 6.67
N GLU A 192 -6.21 -13.55 7.20
CA GLU A 192 -6.06 -13.85 8.62
C GLU A 192 -5.11 -12.85 9.31
N LEU A 193 -4.18 -12.24 8.56
CA LEU A 193 -3.28 -11.21 9.08
C LEU A 193 -4.03 -9.93 9.51
N ALA A 194 -5.25 -9.75 9.01
CA ALA A 194 -6.09 -8.59 9.28
C ALA A 194 -7.08 -8.82 10.46
N GLU A 195 -7.13 -10.02 11.05
CA GLU A 195 -8.12 -10.39 12.08
C GLU A 195 -7.77 -9.97 13.51
N GLU A 196 -6.77 -9.12 13.73
CA GLU A 196 -6.16 -9.04 15.06
C GLU A 196 -6.05 -7.63 15.65
N ASN A 197 -6.72 -7.48 16.80
CA ASN A 197 -6.63 -6.40 17.78
C ASN A 197 -7.04 -4.98 17.32
N GLU A 198 -7.16 -4.07 18.29
CA GLU A 198 -7.62 -2.68 18.09
C GLU A 198 -6.63 -1.80 17.31
N GLN A 199 -5.42 -2.28 17.03
CA GLN A 199 -4.35 -1.53 16.37
C GLN A 199 -4.23 -1.85 14.88
N VAL A 200 -4.77 -2.98 14.41
CA VAL A 200 -4.71 -3.40 13.01
C VAL A 200 -6.09 -3.30 12.38
N VAL A 201 -6.17 -2.63 11.24
CA VAL A 201 -7.41 -2.41 10.49
C VAL A 201 -7.36 -3.16 9.19
N SER A 202 -8.33 -4.03 8.97
CA SER A 202 -8.54 -4.67 7.68
C SER A 202 -9.13 -3.68 6.66
N GLN A 203 -8.52 -3.63 5.49
CA GLN A 203 -8.99 -2.89 4.33
C GLN A 203 -8.98 -3.79 3.09
N ALA A 204 -9.86 -3.52 2.15
CA ALA A 204 -9.93 -4.26 0.90
C ALA A 204 -10.21 -3.33 -0.28
N ALA A 205 -9.75 -3.74 -1.46
CA ALA A 205 -10.15 -3.09 -2.71
C ALA A 205 -11.63 -3.37 -3.00
N SER A 206 -12.43 -2.32 -3.14
CA SER A 206 -13.85 -2.41 -3.44
C SER A 206 -14.11 -2.81 -4.89
N LEU A 207 -15.06 -3.72 -5.08
CA LEU A 207 -15.67 -4.06 -6.37
C LEU A 207 -17.03 -3.37 -6.47
N ILE A 208 -17.50 -3.07 -7.67
CA ILE A 208 -18.85 -2.49 -7.84
C ILE A 208 -19.89 -3.56 -7.49
N GLU A 209 -20.83 -3.23 -6.60
CA GLU A 209 -21.96 -4.09 -6.27
C GLU A 209 -22.78 -4.40 -7.54
N GLY A 210 -23.02 -5.69 -7.80
CA GLY A 210 -23.76 -6.15 -8.98
C GLY A 210 -22.93 -6.35 -10.26
N ASN A 211 -21.65 -5.94 -10.29
CA ASN A 211 -20.75 -6.26 -11.42
C ASN A 211 -19.30 -6.46 -10.97
N VAL A 212 -18.96 -7.70 -10.62
CA VAL A 212 -17.63 -8.16 -10.16
C VAL A 212 -16.50 -7.84 -11.17
N LYS A 213 -16.83 -7.50 -12.43
CA LYS A 213 -15.84 -7.23 -13.49
C LYS A 213 -15.27 -5.81 -13.47
N VAL A 214 -15.94 -4.83 -12.85
CA VAL A 214 -15.48 -3.43 -12.87
C VAL A 214 -14.84 -3.07 -11.53
N ARG A 215 -13.55 -2.69 -11.59
CA ARG A 215 -12.75 -2.33 -10.42
C ARG A 215 -12.92 -0.85 -10.11
N THR A 216 -13.27 -0.52 -8.87
CA THR A 216 -13.39 0.89 -8.43
C THR A 216 -12.03 1.51 -8.09
N PHE A 217 -11.02 0.68 -7.80
CA PHE A 217 -9.73 1.09 -7.23
C PHE A 217 -9.83 1.87 -5.91
N LYS A 218 -11.01 1.87 -5.28
CA LYS A 218 -11.22 2.41 -3.94
C LYS A 218 -10.81 1.36 -2.92
N ILE A 219 -9.97 1.73 -1.97
CA ILE A 219 -9.63 0.94 -0.80
C ILE A 219 -10.55 1.38 0.33
N ARG A 220 -11.26 0.42 0.94
CA ARG A 220 -12.22 0.69 2.02
C ARG A 220 -11.96 -0.25 3.18
N ARG A 221 -12.29 0.21 4.38
CA ARG A 221 -12.36 -0.66 5.56
C ARG A 221 -13.36 -1.78 5.28
N LYS A 222 -12.92 -3.02 5.45
CA LYS A 222 -13.75 -4.22 5.29
C LYS A 222 -13.28 -5.21 6.36
N LYS A 223 -14.19 -5.93 7.01
CA LYS A 223 -13.76 -7.04 7.89
C LYS A 223 -13.08 -8.11 7.03
N ALA A 224 -12.08 -8.80 7.59
CA ALA A 224 -11.59 -10.02 6.98
C ALA A 224 -12.76 -10.99 6.86
N GLU A 225 -13.09 -11.37 5.63
CA GLU A 225 -14.06 -12.43 5.35
C GLU A 225 -13.17 -13.63 5.02
N GLY A 226 -12.89 -14.53 5.98
CA GLY A 226 -11.91 -15.64 5.86
C GLY A 226 -12.22 -16.70 4.79
N LYS A 227 -12.50 -16.27 3.56
CA LYS A 227 -12.78 -17.07 2.37
C LYS A 227 -12.15 -16.35 1.18
N GLY A 228 -10.93 -16.77 0.84
CA GLY A 228 -10.15 -16.17 -0.23
C GLY A 228 -10.88 -16.09 -1.57
N TYR A 229 -10.62 -15.00 -2.31
CA TYR A 229 -11.16 -14.67 -3.64
C TYR A 229 -10.65 -15.58 -4.78
N VAL A 230 -10.62 -16.90 -4.58
CA VAL A 230 -10.18 -17.86 -5.61
C VAL A 230 -11.28 -18.11 -6.65
N GLU A 231 -12.54 -18.17 -6.21
CA GLU A 231 -13.68 -18.52 -7.06
C GLU A 231 -13.81 -17.64 -8.32
N PRO A 232 -13.72 -16.30 -8.27
CA PRO A 232 -13.90 -15.46 -9.46
C PRO A 232 -12.78 -15.62 -10.50
N ILE A 233 -11.57 -15.99 -10.07
CA ILE A 233 -10.43 -16.23 -10.96
C ILE A 233 -10.57 -17.60 -11.62
N VAL A 234 -10.96 -18.61 -10.84
CA VAL A 234 -11.17 -19.98 -11.33
C VAL A 234 -12.30 -20.02 -12.37
N GLU A 235 -13.38 -19.29 -12.15
CA GLU A 235 -14.47 -19.12 -13.13
C GLU A 235 -13.98 -18.45 -14.43
N LYS A 236 -13.14 -17.40 -14.34
CA LYS A 236 -12.61 -16.69 -15.52
C LYS A 236 -11.87 -17.63 -16.49
N TYR A 237 -11.16 -18.62 -15.97
CA TYR A 237 -10.37 -19.56 -16.78
C TYR A 237 -11.10 -20.88 -17.08
N GLY A 238 -12.37 -20.99 -16.70
CA GLY A 238 -13.15 -22.22 -16.88
C GLY A 238 -12.52 -23.41 -16.15
N LEU A 239 -11.95 -23.16 -14.97
CA LEU A 239 -11.26 -24.14 -14.14
C LEU A 239 -12.11 -24.55 -12.93
N THR A 240 -13.43 -24.31 -12.97
CA THR A 240 -14.29 -24.76 -11.89
C THR A 240 -14.28 -26.28 -11.79
N TYR A 241 -14.54 -26.83 -10.61
CA TYR A 241 -14.60 -28.28 -10.40
C TYR A 241 -15.53 -28.97 -11.42
N ALA A 242 -16.68 -28.35 -11.74
CA ALA A 242 -17.64 -28.86 -12.71
C ALA A 242 -17.10 -28.87 -14.16
N GLU A 243 -16.25 -27.91 -14.52
CA GLU A 243 -15.62 -27.83 -15.85
C GLU A 243 -14.41 -28.76 -15.97
N ILE A 244 -13.58 -28.85 -14.93
CA ILE A 244 -12.48 -29.82 -14.85
C ILE A 244 -13.04 -31.25 -14.94
N LYS A 245 -14.11 -31.55 -14.18
CA LYS A 245 -14.77 -32.86 -14.23
C LYS A 245 -15.34 -33.18 -15.61
N ARG A 246 -15.93 -32.20 -16.30
CA ARG A 246 -16.38 -32.37 -17.70
C ARG A 246 -15.22 -32.68 -18.63
N ARG A 247 -14.07 -32.01 -18.51
CA ARG A 247 -12.89 -32.26 -19.36
C ARG A 247 -12.28 -33.65 -19.13
N ILE A 248 -12.30 -34.15 -17.89
CA ILE A 248 -11.77 -35.48 -17.56
C ILE A 248 -12.69 -36.60 -18.07
N HIS A 249 -14.01 -36.39 -18.12
CA HIS A 249 -14.95 -37.41 -18.63
C HIS A 249 -15.11 -37.41 -20.17
N HIS A 250 -14.42 -36.53 -20.90
CA HIS A 250 -14.41 -36.48 -22.36
C HIS A 250 -13.04 -36.89 -22.97
N VAL A 251 -12.20 -37.58 -22.19
CA VAL A 251 -11.00 -38.32 -22.63
C VAL A 251 -11.24 -39.80 -22.40
#